data_AF-A0A7W0RDR2-F1
#
_entry.id   AF-A0A7W0RDR2-F1
#
_cell.length_a   1.000
_cell.length_b   1.000
_cell.length_c   1.000
_cell.angle_alpha   90.00
_cell.angle_beta   90.00
_cell.angle_gamma   90.00
#
_symmetry.space_group_name_H-M   'P 1'
#
loop_
_entity.id
_entity.type
_entity.pdbx_description
1 polymer ?
#
loop_
_entity_poly.entity_id
_entity_poly.type
_entity_poly.pdbx_seq_one_letter_code
_entity_poly.pdbx_strand_id
1 'polypeptide(L)' 'MDIGWFVVLSAFIFGIGATGVLTRRNPLVVLLCLELMLNAGNLALLAF' A
#
# COMPACT_ATOMS: atom_id res chain seq x y z
N MET A 1 5.74 6.03 20.54
CA MET A 1 4.77 5.67 19.49
C MET A 1 4.91 4.19 19.27
N ASP A 2 3.87 3.41 19.55
CA ASP A 2 3.88 1.97 19.32
C ASP A 2 4.01 1.64 17.84
N ILE A 3 4.87 0.66 17.56
CA ILE A 3 5.10 0.10 16.22
C ILE A 3 3.80 -0.36 15.55
N GLY A 4 2.79 -0.77 16.34
CA GLY A 4 1.49 -1.21 15.84
C GLY A 4 0.76 -0.17 14.97
N TRP A 5 1.01 1.13 15.18
CA TRP A 5 0.44 2.18 14.32
C TRP A 5 0.98 2.14 12.89
N PHE A 6 2.25 1.76 12.69
CA PHE A 6 2.84 1.63 11.36
C PHE A 6 2.26 0.43 10.60
N VAL A 7 1.97 -0.67 11.31
CA VAL A 7 1.30 -1.84 10.72
C VAL A 7 -0.12 -1.47 10.25
N VAL A 8 -0.90 -0.76 11.08
CA VAL A 8 -2.24 -0.30 10.70
C VAL A 8 -2.18 0.66 9.51
N LEU A 9 -1.23 1.60 9.51
CA LEU A 9 -1.04 2.55 8.41
C LEU A 9 -0.68 1.83 7.11
N SER A 10 0.26 0.88 7.16
CA SER A 10 0.65 0.08 5.99
C SER A 10 -0.53 -0.71 5.41
N ALA A 11 -1.35 -1.34 6.25
CA ALA A 11 -2.54 -2.07 5.81
C ALA A 11 -3.55 -1.14 5.12
N PHE A 12 -3.72 0.09 5.63
CA PHE A 12 -4.62 1.08 5.03
C PHE A 12 -4.12 1.54 3.65
N ILE A 13 -2.83 1.87 3.54
CA ILE A 13 -2.20 2.29 2.28
C ILE A 13 -2.27 1.15 1.25
N PHE A 14 -2.02 -0.09 1.68
CA PHE A 14 -2.12 -1.27 0.82
C PHE A 14 -3.56 -1.47 0.29
N GLY A 15 -4.57 -1.31 1.15
CA GLY A 15 -5.99 -1.40 0.75
C GLY A 15 -6.41 -0.33 -0.26
N ILE A 16 -5.90 0.91 -0.12
CA ILE A 16 -6.09 1.98 -1.12
C ILE A 16 -5.43 1.58 -2.44
N GLY A 17 -4.20 1.08 -2.41
CA GLY A 17 -3.52 0.56 -3.59
C GLY A 17 -4.33 -0.53 -4.27
N ALA A 18 -4.88 -1.49 -3.51
CA ALA A 18 -5.70 -2.60 -4.02
C ALA A 18 -6.98 -2.14 -4.70
N THR A 19 -7.67 -1.19 -4.07
CA THR A 19 -8.86 -0.58 -4.66
C THR A 19 -8.51 0.18 -5.95
N GLY A 20 -7.36 0.84 -5.98
CA GLY A 20 -6.82 1.52 -7.16
C GLY A 20 -6.52 0.58 -8.32
N VAL A 21 -5.90 -0.57 -8.06
CA VAL A 21 -5.62 -1.60 -9.08
C VAL A 21 -6.90 -2.15 -9.70
N LEU A 22 -7.94 -2.41 -8.89
CA LEU A 22 -9.21 -2.97 -9.37
C LEU A 22 -10.07 -1.97 -10.17
N THR A 23 -9.97 -0.68 -9.86
CA THR A 23 -10.87 0.34 -10.44
C THR A 23 -10.31 0.98 -11.72
N ARG A 24 -8.99 0.97 -11.90
CA ARG A 24 -8.33 1.76 -12.95
C ARG A 24 -8.06 0.92 -14.19
N ARG A 25 -8.57 1.37 -15.34
CA ARG A 25 -8.33 0.74 -16.65
C ARG A 25 -7.04 1.19 -17.34
N ASN A 26 -6.38 2.23 -16.82
CA ASN A 26 -5.12 2.72 -17.39
C ASN A 26 -3.94 1.94 -16.78
N PRO A 27 -3.17 1.18 -17.57
CA PRO A 27 -2.06 0.36 -17.06
C PRO A 27 -0.99 1.18 -16.31
N LEU A 28 -0.75 2.44 -16.70
CA LEU A 28 0.18 3.32 -15.96
C LEU A 28 -0.29 3.59 -14.53
N VAL A 29 -1.60 3.77 -14.33
CA VAL A 29 -2.16 4.01 -13.00
C VAL A 29 -2.13 2.73 -12.17
N VAL A 30 -2.33 1.57 -12.80
CA VAL A 30 -2.19 0.27 -12.13
C VAL A 30 -0.76 0.07 -11.64
N LEU A 31 0.25 0.44 -12.44
CA LEU A 31 1.66 0.40 -12.04
C LEU A 31 1.95 1.35 -10.87
N LEU A 32 1.41 2.58 -10.90
CA LEU A 32 1.53 3.52 -9.79
C LEU A 32 0.91 2.97 -8.50
N CYS A 33 -0.27 2.34 -8.58
CA CYS A 33 -0.91 1.70 -7.43
C CYS A 33 -0.08 0.51 -6.91
N LEU A 34 0.58 -0.23 -7.81
CA LEU A 34 1.52 -1.30 -7.46
C LEU A 34 2.76 -0.75 -6.73
N GLU A 35 3.37 0.34 -7.19
CA GLU A 35 4.47 1.00 -6.47
C GLU A 35 4.03 1.44 -5.06
N LEU A 36 2.81 1.96 -4.93
CA LEU A 36 2.23 2.37 -3.66
C LEU A 36 1.97 1.18 -2.71
N MET A 37 1.49 0.05 -3.23
CA MET A 37 1.37 -1.21 -2.46
C MET A 37 2.72 -1.75 -2.00
N LEU A 38 3.73 -1.74 -2.88
CA LEU A 38 5.08 -2.21 -2.57
C LEU A 38 5.72 -1.34 -1.48
N ASN A 39 5.49 -0.02 -1.52
CA ASN A 39 5.95 0.90 -0.47
C ASN A 39 5.26 0.63 0.88
N ALA A 40 3.95 0.38 0.87
CA ALA A 40 3.21 -0.03 2.07
C ALA A 40 3.74 -1.35 2.65
N GLY A 41 4.04 -2.34 1.80
CA GLY A 41 4.66 -3.60 2.21
C GLY A 41 6.02 -3.40 2.87
N ASN A 42 6.87 -2.52 2.32
CA ASN A 42 8.13 -2.15 2.95
C ASN A 42 7.93 -1.50 4.33
N LEU A 43 6.92 -0.65 4.48
CA LEU A 43 6.60 -0.04 5.77
C LEU A 43 6.14 -1.08 6.80
N ALA A 44 5.36 -2.07 6.39
CA ALA A 44 4.97 -3.21 7.24
C ALA A 44 6.20 -4.01 7.66
N LEU A 45 7.12 -4.30 6.74
CA LEU A 45 8.35 -5.05 7.01
C LEU A 45 9.30 -4.30 7.96
N LEU A 46 9.41 -2.98 7.85
CA LEU A 46 10.20 -2.16 8.77
C LEU A 46 9.57 -2.04 10.17
N ALA A 47 8.27 -2.28 10.27
CA ALA A 47 7.55 -2.28 11.52
C ALA A 47 7.63 -3.64 12.26
N PHE A 48 8.16 -4.70 11.64
CA PHE A 48 8.40 -5.99 12.29
C PHE A 48 9.89 -6.16 12.62
#